data_AF-A0A2C1MQ46-F1
#
_entry.id   AF-A0A2C1MQ46-F1
#
_cell.length_a   1.000
_cell.length_b   1.000
_cell.length_c   1.000
_cell.angle_alpha   90.00
_cell.angle_beta   90.00
_cell.angle_gamma   90.00
#
_symmetry.space_group_name_H-M   'P 1'
#
loop_
_entity.id
_entity.type
_entity.pdbx_description
1 polymer ?
#
loop_
_entity_poly.entity_id
_entity_poly.type
_entity_poly.pdbx_seq_one_letter_code
_entity_poly.pdbx_strand_id
1 'polypeptide(L)' 'MDRKQIYIDVLLQKGIYKEENTGRQLYEMTEQELWNLIKGVYQE' A
#
# COMPACT_ATOMS: atom_id res chain seq x y z
N MET A 1 -5.35 -16.48 0.25
CA MET A 1 -5.31 -15.01 0.14
C MET A 1 -3.88 -14.62 -0.18
N ASP A 2 -3.66 -13.95 -1.30
CA ASP A 2 -2.35 -13.40 -1.62
C ASP A 2 -2.00 -12.29 -0.62
N ARG A 3 -0.80 -12.35 -0.03
CA ARG A 3 -0.34 -11.34 0.94
C ARG A 3 -0.43 -9.92 0.38
N LYS A 4 -0.23 -9.80 -0.94
CA LYS A 4 -0.46 -8.56 -1.70
C LYS A 4 -1.87 -8.00 -1.49
N GLN A 5 -2.91 -8.82 -1.57
CA GLN A 5 -4.29 -8.35 -1.40
C GLN A 5 -4.56 -7.87 0.04
N ILE A 6 -3.98 -8.54 1.04
CA ILE A 6 -4.08 -8.12 2.44
C ILE A 6 -3.46 -6.72 2.62
N TYR A 7 -2.30 -6.47 2.01
CA TYR A 7 -1.64 -5.17 2.08
C TYR A 7 -2.45 -4.07 1.39
N ILE A 8 -3.04 -4.37 0.23
CA ILE A 8 -3.93 -3.44 -0.48
C ILE A 8 -5.14 -3.11 0.41
N ASP A 9 -5.80 -4.11 0.97
CA ASP A 9 -6.99 -3.90 1.82
C ASP A 9 -6.67 -3.05 3.05
N VAL A 10 -5.51 -3.26 3.71
CA VAL A 10 -5.07 -2.44 4.85
C VAL A 10 -4.81 -0.99 4.45
N LEU A 11 -4.19 -0.76 3.28
CA LEU A 11 -3.95 0.59 2.77
C LEU A 11 -5.26 1.29 2.40
N LEU A 12 -6.19 0.58 1.75
CA LEU A 12 -7.53 1.09 1.43
C LEU A 12 -8.32 1.44 2.69
N GLN A 13 -8.26 0.62 3.74
CA GLN A 13 -8.88 0.91 5.04
C GLN A 13 -8.34 2.18 5.70
N LYS A 14 -7.09 2.54 5.42
CA LYS A 14 -6.46 3.78 5.89
C LYS A 14 -6.74 4.99 4.99
N GLY A 15 -7.49 4.82 3.90
CA GLY A 15 -7.78 5.88 2.93
C GLY A 15 -6.66 6.11 1.92
N ILE A 16 -5.72 5.17 1.80
CA ILE A 16 -4.61 5.24 0.85
C ILE A 16 -4.98 4.39 -0.36
N TYR A 17 -5.14 5.05 -1.51
CA TYR A 17 -5.59 4.41 -2.76
C TYR A 17 -4.47 4.29 -3.80
N LYS A 18 -3.42 5.09 -3.64
CA LYS A 18 -2.27 5.19 -4.54
C LYS A 18 -1.11 5.81 -3.80
N GLU A 19 0.09 5.63 -4.32
CA GLU A 19 1.26 6.36 -3.82
C GLU A 19 1.16 7.83 -4.26
N GLU A 20 1.29 8.77 -3.33
CA GLU A 20 1.12 10.20 -3.63
C GLU A 20 2.27 10.80 -4.47
N ASN A 21 3.48 10.25 -4.33
CA ASN A 21 4.68 10.77 -5.00
C ASN A 21 4.74 10.37 -6.48
N THR A 22 4.47 9.09 -6.79
CA THR A 22 4.50 8.59 -8.17
C THR A 22 3.12 8.52 -8.82
N GLY A 23 2.03 8.62 -8.04
CA GLY A 23 0.66 8.45 -8.53
C GLY A 23 0.30 7.01 -8.91
N ARG A 24 1.19 6.03 -8.65
CA ARG A 24 0.98 4.61 -9.00
C ARG A 24 -0.11 3.98 -8.14
N GLN A 25 -0.95 3.16 -8.76
CA GLN A 25 -2.02 2.45 -8.07
C GLN A 25 -1.44 1.32 -7.23
N LEU A 26 -2.07 1.00 -6.09
CA LEU A 26 -1.63 -0.09 -5.20
C LEU A 26 -1.55 -1.45 -5.93
N TYR A 27 -2.43 -1.68 -6.90
CA TYR A 27 -2.44 -2.91 -7.68
C TYR A 27 -1.22 -3.07 -8.59
N GLU A 28 -0.59 -1.96 -8.99
CA GLU A 28 0.61 -1.91 -9.83
C GLU A 28 1.90 -2.05 -9.02
N MET A 29 1.79 -1.98 -7.69
CA MET A 29 2.91 -2.09 -6.77
C MET A 29 3.22 -3.56 -6.44
N THR A 30 4.48 -3.82 -6.16
CA THR A 30 4.96 -5.09 -5.64
C THR A 30 4.60 -5.24 -4.16
N GLU A 31 4.64 -6.47 -3.65
CA GLU A 31 4.39 -6.75 -2.24
C GLU A 31 5.31 -5.92 -1.30
N GLN A 32 6.57 -5.73 -1.70
CA GLN A 32 7.56 -4.97 -0.93
C GLN A 32 7.27 -3.47 -0.93
N GLU A 33 6.85 -2.89 -2.07
CA GLU A 33 6.44 -1.48 -2.16
C GLU A 33 5.20 -1.22 -1.30
N LEU A 34 4.21 -2.11 -1.34
CA LEU A 34 3.01 -2.02 -0.48
C LEU A 34 3.38 -2.12 1.00
N TRP A 35 4.29 -3.03 1.36
CA TRP A 35 4.77 -3.15 2.73
C TRP A 35 5.49 -1.88 3.21
N ASN A 36 6.31 -1.27 2.36
CA ASN A 36 6.99 -0.01 2.67
C ASN A 36 6.00 1.14 2.86
N LEU A 37 4.94 1.22 2.04
CA LEU A 37 3.85 2.18 2.23
C LEU A 37 3.17 1.98 3.58
N ILE A 38 2.81 0.75 3.92
CA ILE A 38 2.19 0.42 5.22
C ILE A 38 3.11 0.85 6.35
N LYS A 39 4.40 0.51 6.28
CA LYS A 39 5.38 0.85 7.33
C LYS A 39 5.58 2.37 7.47
N GLY A 40 5.64 3.11 6.35
CA GLY A 40 5.72 4.57 6.36
C GLY A 40 4.55 5.21 7.09
N VAL A 41 3.35 4.68 6.91
CA VAL A 41 2.12 5.15 7.57
C VAL A 41 2.08 4.85 9.08
N TYR A 42 2.90 3.92 9.58
CA TYR A 42 3.00 3.60 11.00
C TYR A 42 4.19 4.28 11.70
N GLN A 43 5.02 5.06 11.00
CA GLN A 43 6.18 5.75 11.56
C GLN A 43 5.99 7.27 11.74
N GLU A 44 4.82 7.83 11.39
CA GLU A 44 4.35 9.16 11.81
C GLU A 44 3.34 9.05 12.98
#